data_AF-A0A409XBA9-F1
#
_entry.id   AF-A0A409XBA9-F1
#
_cell.length_a   1.000
_cell.length_b   1.000
_cell.length_c   1.000
_cell.angle_alpha   90.00
_cell.angle_beta   90.00
_cell.angle_gamma   90.00
#
_symmetry.space_group_name_H-M   'P 1'
#
loop_
_entity.id
_entity.type
_entity.pdbx_description
1 polymer ?
#
loop_
_entity_poly.entity_id
_entity_poly.type
_entity_poly.pdbx_seq_one_letter_code
_entity_poly.pdbx_strand_id
1 'polypeptide(L)'
;MAMVVNQMVEAEVPLIHWMGYDSLVLVSSQYLARWTVVVSEHPFINALPRRWLDIRGNRVADFWQSSLRAVMGLIIFRPGITQTEIRWRLRAVYDRQEINDILRYLQREGYLRVRVGYSSVWASCGMDMPFDEGEERKVFWFIGDKHWYQL
;
A
#
# COMPACT_ATOMS: atom_id res chain seq x y z
N MET A 1 -8.65 -15.94 -15.39
CA MET A 1 -7.21 -15.91 -15.09
C MET A 1 -6.87 -14.83 -14.06
N ALA A 2 -7.27 -13.56 -14.25
CA ALA A 2 -7.04 -12.49 -13.26
C ALA A 2 -7.61 -12.78 -11.85
N MET A 3 -8.80 -13.35 -11.75
CA MET A 3 -9.40 -13.73 -10.46
C MET A 3 -8.55 -14.74 -9.66
N VAL A 4 -7.86 -15.67 -10.33
CA VAL A 4 -6.96 -16.64 -9.66
C VAL A 4 -5.72 -15.92 -9.13
N VAL A 5 -5.13 -15.01 -9.91
CA VAL A 5 -3.99 -14.20 -9.46
C VAL A 5 -4.36 -13.37 -8.23
N ASN A 6 -5.55 -12.75 -8.21
CA ASN A 6 -6.03 -12.00 -7.04
C ASN A 6 -6.13 -12.90 -5.80
N GLN A 7 -6.71 -14.09 -5.95
CA GLN A 7 -6.83 -15.07 -4.86
C GLN A 7 -5.45 -15.49 -4.33
N MET A 8 -4.45 -15.59 -5.19
CA MET A 8 -3.08 -15.92 -4.77
C MET A 8 -2.38 -14.77 -4.03
N VAL A 9 -2.72 -13.52 -4.33
CA VAL A 9 -2.18 -12.31 -3.66
C VAL A 9 -2.87 -12.08 -2.31
N GLU A 10 -4.19 -12.27 -2.25
CA GLU A 10 -5.04 -11.92 -1.10
C GLU A 10 -5.29 -13.10 -0.14
N ALA A 11 -4.70 -14.26 -0.38
CA ALA A 11 -4.81 -15.40 0.53
C ALA A 11 -4.19 -15.08 1.91
N GLU A 12 -4.70 -15.74 2.97
CA GLU A 12 -4.15 -15.59 4.34
C GLU A 12 -2.64 -15.87 4.39
N VAL A 13 -2.20 -16.84 3.60
CA VAL A 13 -0.79 -17.06 3.26
C VAL A 13 -0.64 -16.82 1.75
N PRO A 14 -0.24 -15.61 1.32
CA PRO A 14 -0.15 -15.31 -0.10
C PRO A 14 0.88 -16.20 -0.79
N LEU A 15 0.56 -16.63 -2.01
CA LEU A 15 1.44 -17.48 -2.85
C LEU A 15 2.34 -16.64 -3.79
N ILE A 16 1.92 -15.41 -4.04
CA ILE A 16 2.64 -14.41 -4.83
C ILE A 16 2.49 -13.03 -4.19
N HIS A 17 3.50 -12.20 -4.37
CA HIS A 17 3.52 -10.83 -3.85
C HIS A 17 3.92 -9.84 -4.93
N TRP A 18 3.29 -8.67 -4.91
CA TRP A 18 3.78 -7.52 -5.65
C TRP A 18 5.02 -6.96 -4.96
N MET A 19 6.12 -6.88 -5.72
CA MET A 19 7.40 -6.36 -5.26
C MET A 19 7.95 -5.36 -6.25
N GLY A 20 8.95 -4.60 -5.79
CA GLY A 20 9.68 -3.64 -6.60
C GLY A 20 9.37 -2.19 -6.22
N TYR A 21 10.36 -1.32 -6.47
CA TYR A 21 10.30 0.09 -6.11
C TYR A 21 10.02 0.98 -7.30
N ASP A 22 10.64 0.75 -8.46
CA ASP A 22 10.42 1.57 -9.66
C ASP A 22 9.43 0.89 -10.60
N SER A 23 9.67 -0.38 -10.88
CA SER A 23 8.78 -1.30 -11.58
C SER A 23 8.17 -2.32 -10.62
N LEU A 24 6.93 -2.73 -10.90
CA LEU A 24 6.24 -3.77 -10.15
C LEU A 24 6.43 -5.13 -10.81
N VAL A 25 6.78 -6.13 -10.00
CA VAL A 25 6.93 -7.52 -10.41
C VAL A 25 6.15 -8.42 -9.46
N LEU A 26 5.56 -9.50 -9.98
CA LEU A 26 5.00 -10.56 -9.17
C LEU A 26 6.09 -11.56 -8.82
N VAL A 27 6.28 -11.79 -7.52
CA VAL A 27 7.28 -12.70 -6.99
C VAL A 27 6.59 -13.84 -6.25
N SER A 28 6.97 -15.08 -6.57
CA SER A 28 6.49 -16.25 -5.83
C SER A 28 6.99 -16.24 -4.39
N SER A 29 6.14 -16.67 -3.46
CA SER A 29 6.45 -16.69 -2.03
C SER A 29 7.67 -17.52 -1.66
N GLN A 30 8.06 -18.48 -2.50
CA GLN A 30 9.30 -19.25 -2.34
C GLN A 30 10.57 -18.39 -2.35
N TYR A 31 10.52 -17.20 -2.95
CA TYR A 31 11.66 -16.29 -3.04
C TYR A 31 11.63 -15.16 -2.00
N LEU A 32 10.52 -15.01 -1.25
CA LEU A 32 10.30 -13.87 -0.35
C LEU A 32 11.32 -13.71 0.77
N ALA A 33 11.99 -14.78 1.17
CA ALA A 33 12.93 -14.78 2.28
C ALA A 33 14.03 -13.71 2.13
N ARG A 34 14.31 -13.24 0.90
CA ARG A 34 15.28 -12.16 0.63
C ARG A 34 14.75 -10.76 0.92
N TRP A 35 13.43 -10.59 1.07
CA TRP A 35 12.75 -9.31 1.31
C TRP A 35 12.05 -9.26 2.67
N THR A 36 12.02 -10.37 3.40
CA THR A 36 11.35 -10.49 4.70
C THR A 36 12.36 -10.75 5.82
N VAL A 37 11.90 -10.55 7.06
CA VAL A 37 12.67 -10.86 8.28
C VAL A 37 11.83 -11.80 9.14
N VAL A 38 12.50 -12.77 9.77
CA VAL A 38 11.87 -13.65 10.76
C VAL A 38 11.60 -12.85 12.03
N VAL A 39 10.33 -12.72 12.40
CA VAL A 39 9.89 -11.99 13.60
C VAL A 39 9.40 -12.91 14.72
N SER A 40 9.16 -14.18 14.38
CA SER A 40 8.85 -15.25 15.32
C SER A 40 9.27 -16.58 14.72
N GLU A 41 9.87 -17.48 15.51
CA GLU A 41 10.18 -18.84 15.08
C GLU A 41 9.04 -19.82 15.44
N HIS A 42 8.26 -19.50 16.48
CA HIS A 42 7.20 -20.36 17.02
C HIS A 42 5.95 -19.55 17.41
N PRO A 43 4.95 -19.42 16.51
CA PRO A 43 4.91 -19.94 15.13
C PRO A 43 5.90 -19.20 14.22
N PHE A 44 6.29 -19.82 13.11
CA PHE A 44 7.20 -19.20 12.15
C PHE A 44 6.48 -18.06 11.41
N ILE A 45 6.94 -16.83 11.62
CA ILE A 45 6.38 -15.62 11.00
C ILE A 45 7.50 -14.85 10.32
N ASN A 46 7.33 -14.66 9.01
CA ASN A 46 8.13 -13.75 8.21
C ASN A 46 7.32 -12.50 7.88
N ALA A 47 7.88 -11.33 8.17
CA ALA A 47 7.23 -10.06 7.88
C ALA A 47 8.05 -9.24 6.88
N LEU A 48 7.37 -8.50 6.01
CA LEU A 48 8.01 -7.43 5.26
C LEU A 48 8.36 -6.31 6.25
N PRO A 49 9.61 -5.82 6.30
CA PRO A 49 9.97 -4.70 7.15
C PRO A 49 9.09 -3.48 6.84
N ARG A 50 8.43 -2.96 7.87
CA ARG A 50 7.63 -1.73 7.83
C ARG A 50 7.89 -0.96 9.11
N ARG A 51 7.93 0.38 9.04
CA ARG A 51 8.22 1.19 10.22
C ARG A 51 7.21 1.00 11.35
N TRP A 52 5.96 0.69 11.02
CA TRP A 52 4.91 0.46 12.01
C TRP A 52 4.92 -0.97 12.58
N LEU A 53 5.95 -1.78 12.35
CA LEU A 53 6.10 -3.10 12.97
C LEU A 53 7.23 -3.09 14.00
N ASP A 54 6.98 -3.68 15.17
CA ASP A 54 8.02 -3.93 16.17
C ASP A 54 8.88 -5.16 15.78
N ILE A 55 9.90 -5.46 16.59
CA ILE A 55 10.79 -6.62 16.38
C ILE A 55 10.08 -7.98 16.44
N ARG A 56 8.84 -8.02 16.94
CA ARG A 56 7.98 -9.21 17.01
C ARG A 56 6.94 -9.23 15.90
N GLY A 57 6.97 -8.27 14.98
CA GLY A 57 6.00 -8.14 13.89
C GLY A 57 4.65 -7.58 14.33
N ASN A 58 4.52 -7.06 15.55
CA ASN A 58 3.29 -6.42 16.01
C ASN A 58 3.21 -4.99 15.51
N ARG A 59 2.00 -4.55 15.16
CA ARG A 59 1.80 -3.16 14.72
C ARG A 59 1.94 -2.19 15.89
N VAL A 60 2.86 -1.25 15.78
CA VAL A 60 2.98 -0.11 16.70
C VAL A 60 1.93 0.94 16.32
N ALA A 61 0.89 1.06 17.14
CA ALA A 61 -0.27 1.89 16.86
C ALA A 61 0.09 3.35 16.57
N ASP A 62 1.00 3.94 17.35
CA ASP A 62 1.37 5.36 17.23
C ASP A 62 2.03 5.67 15.88
N PHE A 63 2.93 4.79 15.41
CA PHE A 63 3.57 4.97 14.11
C PHE A 63 2.59 4.79 12.96
N TRP A 64 1.70 3.80 13.08
CA TRP A 64 0.64 3.58 12.11
C TRP A 64 -0.28 4.81 12.04
N GLN A 65 -0.81 5.28 13.16
CA GLN A 65 -1.71 6.43 13.21
C GLN A 65 -1.04 7.72 12.73
N SER A 66 0.22 7.94 13.09
CA SER A 66 0.99 9.08 12.59
C SER A 66 1.14 9.05 11.07
N SER A 67 1.37 7.87 10.48
CA SER A 67 1.47 7.73 9.03
C SER A 67 0.16 7.97 8.30
N LEU A 68 -0.97 7.49 8.85
CA LEU A 68 -2.28 7.77 8.28
C LEU A 68 -2.59 9.26 8.31
N ARG A 69 -2.34 9.93 9.44
CA ARG A 69 -2.55 11.37 9.61
C ARG A 69 -1.66 12.21 8.70
N ALA A 70 -0.41 11.80 8.48
CA ALA A 70 0.50 12.48 7.56
C ALA A 70 -0.03 12.48 6.12
N VAL A 71 -0.46 11.31 5.61
CA VAL A 71 -1.03 11.18 4.26
C VAL A 71 -2.37 11.91 4.16
N MET A 72 -3.27 11.73 5.13
CA MET A 72 -4.56 12.41 5.14
C MET A 72 -4.42 13.92 5.21
N GLY A 73 -3.55 14.45 6.07
CA GLY A 73 -3.28 15.88 6.17
C GLY A 73 -2.85 16.46 4.82
N LEU A 74 -1.94 15.77 4.12
CA LEU A 74 -1.50 16.21 2.80
C LEU A 74 -2.66 16.29 1.79
N ILE A 75 -3.53 15.28 1.75
CA ILE A 75 -4.66 15.22 0.81
C ILE A 75 -5.76 16.22 1.18
N ILE A 76 -5.99 16.48 2.47
CA ILE A 76 -6.94 17.50 2.93
C ILE A 76 -6.54 18.88 2.42
N PHE A 77 -5.25 19.23 2.52
CA PHE A 77 -4.76 20.52 2.05
C PHE A 77 -4.55 20.58 0.52
N ARG A 78 -4.48 19.42 -0.16
CA ARG A 78 -4.33 19.32 -1.61
C ARG A 78 -5.25 18.25 -2.21
N PRO A 79 -6.57 18.46 -2.24
CA PRO A 79 -7.47 17.50 -2.86
C PRO A 79 -7.15 17.35 -4.35
N GLY A 80 -7.12 16.12 -4.84
CA GLY A 80 -6.70 15.80 -6.20
C GLY A 80 -5.19 15.79 -6.41
N ILE A 81 -4.38 15.72 -5.34
CA ILE A 81 -2.94 15.49 -5.46
C ILE A 81 -2.66 14.13 -6.10
N THR A 82 -1.63 14.06 -6.95
CA THR A 82 -1.21 12.80 -7.57
C THR A 82 -0.49 11.89 -6.58
N GLN A 83 -0.58 10.57 -6.77
CA GLN A 83 0.16 9.62 -5.93
C GLN A 83 1.68 9.85 -6.00
N THR A 84 2.21 10.15 -7.19
CA THR A 84 3.64 10.49 -7.34
C THR A 84 4.02 11.71 -6.50
N GLU A 85 3.16 12.73 -6.43
CA GLU A 85 3.42 13.92 -5.63
C GLU A 85 3.29 13.65 -4.12
N ILE A 86 2.34 12.82 -3.69
CA ILE A 86 2.26 12.33 -2.30
C ILE A 86 3.58 11.67 -1.92
N ARG A 87 4.04 10.69 -2.71
CA ARG A 87 5.30 9.98 -2.52
C ARG A 87 6.48 10.96 -2.47
N TRP A 88 6.56 11.89 -3.41
CA TRP A 88 7.66 12.87 -3.48
C TRP A 88 7.71 13.77 -2.24
N ARG A 89 6.56 14.23 -1.74
CA ARG A 89 6.47 15.11 -0.55
C ARG A 89 6.77 14.37 0.74
N LEU A 90 6.46 13.08 0.80
CA LEU A 90 6.61 12.25 1.99
C LEU A 90 7.88 11.38 1.99
N ARG A 91 8.69 11.44 0.92
CA ARG A 91 9.89 10.58 0.70
C ARG A 91 10.97 10.65 1.77
N ALA A 92 11.00 11.75 2.54
CA ALA A 92 11.99 11.90 3.61
C ALA A 92 11.70 10.96 4.79
N VAL A 93 10.45 10.49 4.90
CA VAL A 93 10.00 9.65 5.99
C VAL A 93 9.58 8.29 5.45
N TYR A 94 8.68 8.25 4.46
CA TYR A 94 8.04 7.02 4.00
C TYR A 94 8.61 6.54 2.68
N ASP A 95 8.78 5.22 2.58
CA ASP A 95 9.10 4.59 1.30
C ASP A 95 7.85 4.41 0.42
N ARG A 96 8.04 3.95 -0.83
CA ARG A 96 6.94 3.77 -1.78
C ARG A 96 5.92 2.74 -1.33
N GLN A 97 6.39 1.61 -0.81
CA GLN A 97 5.52 0.52 -0.37
C GLN A 97 4.72 0.96 0.85
N GLU A 98 5.33 1.74 1.75
CA GLU A 98 4.65 2.31 2.89
C GLU A 98 3.53 3.27 2.47
N ILE A 99 3.79 4.15 1.49
CA ILE A 99 2.75 5.03 0.93
C ILE A 99 1.61 4.23 0.29
N ASN A 100 1.92 3.16 -0.44
CA ASN A 100 0.90 2.29 -1.03
C ASN A 100 0.03 1.62 0.03
N ASP A 101 0.64 1.08 1.09
CA ASP A 101 -0.07 0.42 2.19
C ASP A 101 -1.03 1.39 2.90
N ILE A 102 -0.57 2.63 3.15
CA ILE A 102 -1.38 3.68 3.78
C ILE A 102 -2.54 4.09 2.88
N LEU A 103 -2.29 4.39 1.61
CA LEU A 103 -3.31 4.82 0.65
C LEU A 103 -4.39 3.75 0.46
N ARG A 104 -3.98 2.48 0.32
CA ARG A 104 -4.89 1.33 0.22
C ARG A 104 -5.76 1.19 1.45
N TYR A 105 -5.18 1.29 2.65
CA TYR A 105 -5.95 1.24 3.88
C TYR A 105 -6.99 2.38 3.93
N LEU A 106 -6.57 3.61 3.70
CA LEU A 106 -7.45 4.78 3.75
C LEU A 106 -8.57 4.73 2.70
N GLN A 107 -8.29 4.20 1.51
CA GLN A 107 -9.29 3.95 0.48
C GLN A 107 -10.31 2.89 0.93
N ARG A 108 -9.82 1.75 1.41
CA ARG A 108 -10.65 0.62 1.84
C ARG A 108 -11.58 1.01 3.00
N GLU A 109 -11.09 1.82 3.93
CA GLU A 109 -11.86 2.34 5.06
C GLU A 109 -12.79 3.52 4.70
N GLY A 110 -12.78 3.96 3.43
CA GLY A 110 -13.66 5.03 2.92
C GLY A 110 -13.24 6.46 3.28
N TYR A 111 -12.05 6.66 3.87
CA TYR A 111 -11.50 7.98 4.14
C TYR A 111 -10.97 8.68 2.89
N LEU A 112 -10.57 7.89 1.88
CA LEU A 112 -10.09 8.39 0.59
C LEU A 112 -10.87 7.80 -0.56
N ARG A 113 -10.91 8.55 -1.67
CA ARG A 113 -11.37 8.12 -2.97
C ARG A 113 -10.27 8.35 -3.99
N VAL A 114 -10.12 7.38 -4.89
CA VAL A 114 -9.14 7.45 -5.98
C VAL A 114 -9.84 7.73 -7.30
N ARG A 115 -9.23 8.58 -8.14
CA ARG A 115 -9.60 8.73 -9.55
C ARG A 115 -8.39 8.39 -10.40
N VAL A 116 -8.54 7.38 -11.23
CA VAL A 116 -7.48 6.91 -12.13
C VAL A 116 -7.75 7.46 -13.52
N GLY A 117 -6.81 8.23 -14.05
CA GLY A 117 -6.90 8.86 -15.38
C GLY A 117 -6.67 7.90 -16.55
N TYR A 118 -6.66 6.60 -16.31
CA TYR A 118 -6.50 5.55 -17.31
C TYR A 118 -7.23 4.28 -16.87
N SER A 119 -7.62 3.43 -17.83
CA SER A 119 -8.13 2.10 -17.54
C SER A 119 -6.97 1.12 -17.64
N SER A 120 -6.57 0.50 -16.53
CA SER A 120 -5.60 -0.60 -16.57
C SER A 120 -6.32 -1.90 -16.90
N VAL A 121 -5.68 -2.77 -17.68
CA VAL A 121 -6.22 -4.10 -18.01
C VAL A 121 -6.52 -4.88 -16.72
N TRP A 122 -5.69 -4.70 -15.69
CA TRP A 122 -5.84 -5.32 -14.38
C TRP A 122 -7.05 -4.77 -13.61
N ALA A 123 -7.26 -3.45 -13.62
CA ALA A 123 -8.43 -2.82 -13.00
C ALA A 123 -9.73 -3.26 -13.69
N SER A 124 -9.71 -3.39 -15.02
CA SER A 124 -10.87 -3.95 -15.77
C SER A 124 -11.15 -5.42 -15.43
N CYS A 125 -10.15 -6.12 -14.89
CA CYS A 125 -10.29 -7.49 -14.38
C CYS A 125 -10.61 -7.55 -12.88
N GLY A 126 -10.86 -6.42 -12.21
CA GLY A 126 -11.17 -6.35 -10.78
C GLY A 126 -9.99 -6.60 -9.85
N MET A 127 -8.75 -6.45 -10.33
CA MET A 127 -7.54 -6.62 -9.52
C MET A 127 -7.13 -5.29 -8.85
N ASP A 128 -6.90 -5.32 -7.54
CA ASP A 128 -6.27 -4.22 -6.80
C ASP A 128 -4.74 -4.39 -6.82
N MET A 129 -4.09 -3.75 -7.78
CA MET A 129 -2.63 -3.73 -7.91
C MET A 129 -2.04 -2.41 -7.40
N PRO A 130 -0.81 -2.42 -6.83
CA PRO A 130 -0.08 -1.18 -6.65
C PRO A 130 0.16 -0.51 -8.00
N PHE A 131 0.39 0.80 -8.01
CA PHE A 131 0.70 1.54 -9.23
C PHE A 131 2.20 1.61 -9.46
N ASP A 132 2.65 1.48 -10.71
CA ASP A 132 4.03 1.76 -11.11
C ASP A 132 4.32 3.27 -11.22
N GLU A 133 5.58 3.68 -11.41
CA GLU A 133 5.94 5.10 -11.35
C GLU A 133 5.24 5.95 -12.42
N GLY A 134 5.03 5.39 -13.61
CA GLY A 134 4.34 6.08 -14.69
C GLY A 134 2.84 6.20 -14.42
N GLU A 135 2.26 5.15 -13.85
CA GLU A 135 0.86 5.07 -13.45
C GLU A 135 0.52 6.03 -12.32
N GLU A 136 1.36 6.13 -11.29
CA GLU A 136 1.15 7.00 -10.12
C GLU A 136 0.92 8.48 -10.49
N ARG A 137 1.46 8.93 -11.63
CA ARG A 137 1.28 10.31 -12.14
C ARG A 137 -0.15 10.58 -12.61
N LYS A 138 -0.91 9.52 -12.90
CA LYS A 138 -2.28 9.55 -13.40
C LYS A 138 -3.30 9.12 -12.33
N VAL A 139 -2.85 8.91 -11.10
CA VAL A 139 -3.68 8.50 -9.96
C VAL A 139 -3.86 9.70 -9.04
N PHE A 140 -5.09 10.17 -8.90
CA PHE A 140 -5.44 11.37 -8.15
C PHE A 140 -6.25 11.00 -6.91
N TRP A 141 -5.88 11.55 -5.76
CA TRP A 141 -6.46 11.21 -4.47
C TRP A 141 -7.33 12.33 -3.92
N PHE A 142 -8.52 11.97 -3.45
CA PHE A 142 -9.52 12.89 -2.90
C PHE A 142 -10.01 12.38 -1.54
N ILE A 143 -10.58 13.29 -0.75
CA ILE A 143 -11.26 12.93 0.49
C ILE A 143 -12.48 12.04 0.14
N GLY A 144 -12.66 10.97 0.90
CA GLY A 144 -13.78 10.04 0.80
C GLY A 144 -15.02 10.52 1.55
N ASP A 145 -15.96 9.60 1.77
CA ASP A 145 -17.21 9.90 2.48
C ASP A 145 -17.02 9.91 3.99
N LYS A 146 -16.11 9.08 4.50
CA LYS A 146 -15.85 9.00 5.92
C LYS A 146 -15.10 10.24 6.38
N HIS A 147 -15.53 10.80 7.50
CA HIS A 147 -14.95 12.03 8.02
C HIS A 147 -13.51 11.80 8.48
N TRP A 148 -12.59 12.60 7.93
CA TRP A 148 -11.14 12.49 8.15
C TRP A 148 -10.71 12.63 9.62
N TYR A 149 -11.51 13.27 10.47
CA TYR A 149 -11.20 13.48 11.89
C TYR A 149 -11.55 12.25 12.77
N GLN A 150 -12.18 11.22 12.20
CA GLN A 150 -12.50 9.96 12.90
C GLN A 150 -11.32 8.96 12.90
N LEU A 151 -10.14 9.44 12.54
CA LEU A 151 -8.97 8.64 12.19
C LEU A 151 -8.02 8.46 13.37
#